data_AF-A0A2B7WEF2-F1
#
_entry.id   AF-A0A2B7WEF2-F1
#
_cell.length_a   1.000
_cell.length_b   1.000
_cell.length_c   1.000
_cell.angle_alpha   90.00
_cell.angle_beta   90.00
_cell.angle_gamma   90.00
#
_symmetry.space_group_name_H-M   'P 1'
#
loop_
_entity.id
_entity.type
_entity.pdbx_description
1 polymer ?
#
loop_
_entity_poly.entity_id
_entity_poly.type
_entity_poly.pdbx_seq_one_letter_code
_entity_poly.pdbx_strand_id
1 'polypeptide(L)'
;KQYQDIFAANEKEKQKHKRSTHRIPHEEGLTREEAQDLIISPAEPVEQPINQPPEPAAPEPAPRSQAPPRCTNCQIVGHTRRSCPSPIVI
;
A
#
# COMPACT_ATOMS: atom_id res chain seq x y z
N LYS A 1 -23.03 -12.31 38.87
CA LYS A 1 -22.52 -11.23 37.98
C LYS A 1 -21.51 -11.77 36.97
N GLN A 2 -20.42 -12.41 37.41
CA GLN A 2 -19.38 -13.04 36.55
C GLN A 2 -19.92 -13.87 35.37
N TYR A 3 -20.94 -14.70 35.60
CA TYR A 3 -21.50 -15.54 34.53
C TYR A 3 -22.13 -14.70 33.40
N GLN A 4 -22.86 -13.63 33.74
CA GLN A 4 -23.45 -12.74 32.72
C GLN A 4 -22.36 -12.04 31.91
N ASP A 5 -21.27 -11.64 32.56
CA ASP A 5 -20.14 -10.98 31.91
C ASP A 5 -19.46 -11.94 30.90
N ILE A 6 -19.31 -13.22 31.25
CA ILE A 6 -18.77 -14.27 30.36
C ILE A 6 -19.68 -14.49 29.14
N PHE A 7 -21.00 -14.49 29.33
CA PHE A 7 -21.96 -14.65 28.23
C PHE A 7 -21.92 -13.44 27.29
N ALA A 8 -21.91 -12.23 27.85
CA ALA A 8 -21.80 -11.01 27.07
C ALA A 8 -20.49 -10.94 26.28
N ALA A 9 -19.37 -11.38 26.87
CA ALA A 9 -18.08 -11.47 26.18
C ALA A 9 -18.13 -12.48 25.02
N ASN A 10 -18.67 -13.68 25.25
CA ASN A 10 -18.82 -14.70 24.22
C ASN A 10 -19.73 -14.23 23.07
N GLU A 11 -20.80 -13.51 23.38
CA GLU A 11 -21.70 -12.97 22.37
C GLU A 11 -20.99 -11.92 21.49
N LYS A 12 -20.21 -11.02 22.10
CA LYS A 12 -19.39 -10.06 21.37
C LYS A 12 -18.37 -10.74 20.45
N GLU A 13 -17.69 -11.79 20.93
CA GLU A 13 -16.74 -12.55 20.11
C GLU A 13 -17.43 -13.24 18.93
N LYS A 14 -18.62 -13.83 19.15
CA LYS A 14 -19.43 -14.40 18.06
C LYS A 14 -19.82 -13.34 17.03
N GLN A 15 -20.22 -12.14 17.47
CA GLN A 15 -20.54 -11.04 16.57
C GLN A 15 -19.31 -10.58 15.77
N LYS A 16 -18.14 -10.46 16.41
CA LYS A 16 -16.87 -10.11 15.73
C LYS A 16 -16.49 -11.16 14.70
N HIS A 17 -16.55 -12.44 15.04
CA HIS A 17 -16.23 -13.51 14.11
C HIS A 17 -17.18 -13.50 12.91
N LYS A 18 -18.49 -13.37 13.13
CA LYS A 18 -19.47 -13.25 12.04
C LYS A 18 -19.17 -12.07 11.12
N ARG A 19 -18.84 -10.89 11.66
CA ARG A 19 -18.47 -9.71 10.87
C ARG A 19 -17.16 -9.92 10.10
N SER A 20 -16.15 -10.51 10.74
CA SER A 20 -14.84 -10.75 10.14
C SER A 20 -14.88 -11.80 9.02
N THR A 21 -15.71 -12.83 9.17
CA THR A 21 -15.83 -13.92 8.19
C THR A 21 -16.88 -13.61 7.11
N HIS A 22 -17.65 -12.53 7.27
CA HIS A 22 -18.65 -12.13 6.29
C HIS A 22 -17.97 -11.73 4.97
N ARG A 23 -18.13 -12.57 3.95
CA ARG A 23 -17.71 -12.27 2.59
C ARG A 23 -18.81 -11.47 1.91
N ILE A 24 -18.44 -10.38 1.26
CA ILE A 24 -19.37 -9.62 0.42
C ILE A 24 -19.67 -10.47 -0.82
N PRO A 25 -20.95 -10.82 -1.10
CA PRO A 25 -21.30 -11.54 -2.31
C PRO A 25 -20.97 -10.69 -3.54
N HIS A 26 -20.39 -11.32 -4.57
CA HIS A 26 -20.03 -10.66 -5.81
C HIS A 26 -21.22 -10.70 -6.77
N GLU A 27 -22.09 -9.69 -6.72
CA GLU A 27 -23.25 -9.63 -7.62
C GLU A 27 -23.01 -8.69 -8.82
N GLU A 28 -22.29 -7.57 -8.68
CA GLU A 28 -22.09 -6.60 -9.77
C GLU A 28 -20.75 -5.84 -9.64
N GLY A 29 -19.65 -6.50 -10.03
CA GLY A 29 -18.32 -5.88 -10.18
C GLY A 29 -17.85 -5.95 -11.62
N LEU A 30 -17.02 -5.00 -12.05
CA LEU A 30 -16.38 -5.05 -13.37
C LEU A 30 -15.55 -6.35 -13.47
N THR A 31 -15.86 -7.17 -14.47
CA THR A 31 -15.05 -8.35 -14.77
C THR A 31 -13.65 -7.94 -15.22
N ARG A 32 -12.71 -8.89 -15.13
CA ARG A 32 -11.32 -8.65 -15.53
C ARG A 32 -11.22 -8.25 -17.01
N GLU A 33 -12.08 -8.81 -17.86
CA GLU A 33 -12.17 -8.45 -19.28
C GLU A 33 -12.70 -7.02 -19.45
N GLU A 34 -13.84 -6.69 -18.83
CA GLU A 34 -14.42 -5.34 -18.89
C GLU A 34 -13.45 -4.27 -18.37
N ALA A 35 -12.63 -4.60 -17.37
CA ALA A 35 -11.62 -3.68 -16.85
C ALA A 35 -10.49 -3.42 -17.84
N GLN A 36 -10.11 -4.43 -18.64
CA GLN A 36 -9.07 -4.28 -19.65
C GLN A 36 -9.56 -3.44 -20.83
N ASP A 37 -10.83 -3.58 -21.22
CA ASP A 37 -11.42 -2.80 -22.31
C ASP A 37 -11.54 -1.31 -21.97
N LEU A 38 -11.61 -0.96 -20.67
CA LEU A 38 -11.59 0.43 -20.20
C LEU A 38 -10.18 1.03 -20.07
N ILE A 39 -9.11 0.24 -20.21
CA ILE A 39 -7.74 0.76 -20.21
C ILE A 39 -7.55 1.48 -21.54
N ILE A 40 -7.65 2.81 -21.51
CA ILE A 40 -7.26 3.66 -22.64
C ILE A 40 -5.76 3.45 -22.88
N SER A 41 -5.43 2.77 -23.97
CA SER A 41 -4.04 2.69 -24.45
C SER A 41 -3.47 4.11 -24.57
N PRO A 42 -2.29 4.39 -24.00
CA PRO A 42 -1.60 5.65 -24.26
C PRO A 42 -1.58 5.86 -25.77
N ALA A 43 -2.12 6.99 -26.22
CA ALA A 43 -2.26 7.30 -27.64
C ALA A 43 -0.94 6.98 -28.34
N GLU A 44 -1.01 6.11 -29.36
CA GLU A 44 0.15 5.83 -30.19
C GLU A 44 0.74 7.16 -30.66
N PRO A 45 2.06 7.34 -30.61
CA PRO A 45 2.68 8.55 -31.13
C PRO A 45 2.34 8.63 -32.61
N VAL A 46 1.44 9.57 -32.94
CA VAL A 46 1.13 9.96 -34.31
C VAL A 46 2.46 10.12 -35.04
N GLU A 47 2.71 9.28 -36.04
CA GLU A 47 3.89 9.37 -36.91
C GLU A 47 3.90 10.76 -37.56
N GLN A 48 4.65 11.68 -36.96
CA GLN A 48 4.96 12.96 -37.60
C GLN A 48 6.22 12.78 -38.47
N PRO A 49 6.31 13.46 -39.62
CA PRO A 49 7.37 13.25 -40.60
C PRO A 49 8.76 13.44 -39.99
N ILE A 50 9.60 12.42 -40.19
CA ILE A 50 11.03 12.33 -39.87
C ILE A 50 11.79 13.50 -40.49
N ASN A 51 11.87 14.63 -39.80
CA ASN A 51 12.76 15.76 -40.12
C ASN A 51 13.17 16.53 -38.85
N GLN A 52 13.30 15.83 -37.72
CA GLN A 52 13.99 16.37 -36.55
C GLN A 52 15.03 15.34 -36.08
N PRO A 53 16.27 15.75 -35.78
CA PRO A 53 17.23 14.91 -35.08
C PRO A 53 16.57 14.38 -33.80
N PRO A 54 16.74 13.10 -33.44
CA PRO A 54 16.12 12.54 -32.27
C PRO A 54 16.53 13.35 -31.04
N GLU A 55 15.58 14.05 -30.45
CA GLU A 55 15.77 14.66 -29.14
C GLU A 55 16.11 13.52 -28.17
N PRO A 56 17.22 13.58 -27.43
CA PRO A 56 17.63 12.49 -26.57
C PRO A 56 16.49 12.20 -25.59
N ALA A 57 15.97 10.97 -25.66
CA ALA A 57 14.93 10.48 -24.78
C ALA A 57 15.29 10.86 -23.34
N ALA A 58 14.40 11.61 -22.69
CA ALA A 58 14.60 12.01 -21.30
C ALA A 58 14.93 10.76 -20.49
N PRO A 59 16.01 10.76 -19.68
CA PRO A 59 16.39 9.59 -18.90
C PRO A 59 15.20 9.17 -18.05
N GLU A 60 14.93 7.85 -18.01
CA GLU A 60 13.90 7.29 -17.15
C GLU A 60 14.04 7.87 -15.74
N PRO A 61 12.93 8.26 -15.09
CA PRO A 61 13.00 8.86 -13.77
C PRO A 61 13.68 7.87 -12.82
N ALA A 62 14.87 8.24 -12.34
CA ALA A 62 15.64 7.40 -11.45
C ALA A 62 14.78 7.01 -10.23
N PRO A 63 14.92 5.77 -9.71
CA PRO A 63 14.20 5.36 -8.52
C PRO A 63 14.50 6.36 -7.41
N ARG A 64 13.44 6.89 -6.79
CA ARG A 64 13.56 7.87 -5.71
C ARG A 64 14.33 7.22 -4.57
N SER A 65 15.53 7.70 -4.28
CA SER A 65 16.31 7.22 -3.14
C SER A 65 15.57 7.56 -1.85
N GLN A 66 15.27 6.56 -1.04
CA GLN A 66 14.69 6.80 0.28
C GLN A 66 15.71 7.49 1.19
N ALA A 67 15.23 8.42 2.02
CA ALA A 67 16.07 9.05 3.02
C ALA A 67 16.58 8.00 4.03
N PRO A 68 17.81 8.14 4.55
CA PRO A 68 18.33 7.27 5.61
C PRO A 68 17.40 7.28 6.84
N PRO A 69 17.26 6.15 7.55
CA PRO A 69 16.37 6.05 8.69
C PRO A 69 16.80 7.02 9.81
N ARG A 70 15.82 7.61 10.50
CA ARG A 70 16.00 8.41 11.72
C ARG A 70 15.68 7.57 12.94
N CYS A 71 16.59 7.51 13.90
CA CYS A 71 16.38 6.77 15.14
C CYS A 71 15.33 7.47 16.03
N THR A 72 14.33 6.73 16.52
CA THR A 72 13.30 7.30 17.41
C THR A 72 13.77 7.46 18.86
N ASN A 73 14.84 6.79 19.29
CA ASN A 73 15.41 6.97 20.64
C ASN A 73 16.28 8.24 20.71
N CYS A 74 17.26 8.39 19.82
CA CYS A 74 18.26 9.48 19.89
C CYS A 74 18.17 10.52 18.77
N GLN A 75 17.23 10.37 17.81
CA GLN A 75 16.96 11.32 16.72
C GLN A 75 18.09 11.52 15.70
N ILE A 76 19.15 10.71 15.78
CA ILE A 76 20.27 10.71 14.83
C ILE A 76 19.89 9.90 13.57
N VAL A 77 20.34 10.38 12.40
CA VAL A 77 20.16 9.71 11.09
C VAL A 77 21.15 8.55 10.90
N GLY A 78 20.77 7.52 10.15
CA GLY A 78 21.64 6.43 9.72
C GLY A 78 21.47 5.11 10.47
N HIS A 79 20.63 5.05 11.50
CA HIS A 79 20.30 3.81 12.20
C HIS A 79 18.86 3.79 12.71
N THR A 80 18.37 2.59 13.05
CA THR A 80 17.03 2.39 13.62
C THR A 80 17.10 2.22 15.13
N ARG A 81 15.94 2.29 15.82
CA ARG A 81 15.84 2.12 17.28
C ARG A 81 16.56 0.87 17.81
N ARG A 82 16.56 -0.22 17.03
CA ARG A 82 17.18 -1.52 17.40
C ARG A 82 18.72 -1.46 17.44
N SER A 83 19.32 -0.60 16.63
CA SER A 83 20.78 -0.43 16.53
C SER A 83 21.25 0.87 17.17
N CYS A 84 20.46 1.41 18.11
CA CYS A 84 20.76 2.68 18.76
C CYS A 84 21.95 2.53 19.72
N PRO A 85 22.99 3.38 19.62
CA PRO A 85 24.14 3.33 20.53
C PRO A 85 23.77 3.72 21.97
N SER A 86 22.70 4.52 22.13
CA SER A 86 22.11 4.87 23.43
C SER A 86 20.67 4.34 23.50
N PRO A 87 20.45 3.03 23.73
CA PRO A 87 19.11 2.49 23.83
C PRO A 87 18.44 2.99 25.10
N ILE A 88 17.24 3.55 24.98
CA ILE A 88 16.37 3.78 26.14
C ILE A 88 15.76 2.42 26.47
N VAL A 89 16.32 1.77 27.49
CA VAL A 89 15.73 0.57 28.10
C VAL A 89 14.65 1.05 29.05
N ILE A 90 13.39 0.73 28.73
CA ILE A 90 12.24 0.91 29.61
C ILE A 90 11.95 -0.44 30.24
#